data_AF-A0A510Y9K7-F1
#
_entry.id   AF-A0A510Y9K7-F1
#
_cell.length_a   1.000
_cell.length_b   1.000
_cell.length_c   1.000
_cell.angle_alpha   90.00
_cell.angle_beta   90.00
_cell.angle_gamma   90.00
#
_symmetry.space_group_name_H-M   'P 1'
#
loop_
_entity.id
_entity.type
_entity.pdbx_description
1 polymer ?
#
loop_
_entity_poly.entity_id
_entity_poly.type
_entity_poly.pdbx_seq_one_letter_code
_entity_poly.pdbx_strand_id
1 'polypeptide(L)' 'MSKAFDRYQEVMGKAYIDRFKLKSVLAATIKTERQRQAFSQQELADAIGKPKFTIKAIFIS' A
#
# COMPACT_ATOMS: atom_id res chain seq x y z
N MET A 1 -18.25 -5.31 -7.67
CA MET A 1 -17.98 -4.57 -6.42
C MET A 1 -18.86 -5.13 -5.32
N SER A 2 -18.36 -5.20 -4.09
CA SER A 2 -19.08 -5.80 -2.95
C SER A 2 -20.02 -4.77 -2.30
N LYS A 3 -21.24 -5.18 -1.91
CA LYS A 3 -22.21 -4.33 -1.19
C LYS A 3 -21.63 -3.69 0.09
N ALA A 4 -20.64 -4.32 0.71
CA ALA A 4 -19.94 -3.77 1.88
C ALA A 4 -19.01 -2.59 1.51
N PHE A 5 -18.39 -2.66 0.34
CA PHE A 5 -17.51 -1.61 -0.17
C PHE A 5 -18.31 -0.36 -0.55
N ASP A 6 -19.49 -0.55 -1.14
CA ASP A 6 -20.36 0.55 -1.55
C ASP A 6 -20.89 1.34 -0.35
N ARG A 7 -21.29 0.65 0.74
CA ARG A 7 -21.66 1.29 2.03
C ARG A 7 -20.50 2.03 2.69
N TYR A 8 -19.31 1.43 2.66
CA TYR A 8 -18.10 2.08 3.18
C TYR A 8 -17.74 3.34 2.37
N GLN A 9 -18.01 3.32 1.06
CA GLN A 9 -17.87 4.47 0.16
C GLN A 9 -18.81 5.62 0.52
N GLU A 10 -20.06 5.31 0.83
CA GLU A 10 -21.07 6.28 1.27
C GLU A 10 -20.68 6.98 2.57
N VAL A 11 -20.12 6.24 3.54
CA VAL A 11 -19.76 6.78 4.87
C VAL A 11 -18.46 7.59 4.84
N MET A 12 -17.45 7.14 4.10
CA MET A 12 -16.11 7.77 4.10
C MET A 12 -15.94 8.84 3.02
N GLY A 13 -16.84 8.88 2.04
CA GLY A 13 -16.79 9.79 0.90
C GLY A 13 -15.88 9.29 -0.23
N LYS A 14 -16.29 9.57 -1.48
CA LYS A 14 -15.62 9.12 -2.71
C LYS A 14 -14.13 9.48 -2.78
N ALA A 15 -13.77 10.70 -2.38
CA ALA A 15 -12.39 11.18 -2.42
C ALA A 15 -11.45 10.38 -1.49
N TYR A 16 -11.92 9.99 -0.30
CA TYR A 16 -11.14 9.17 0.63
C TYR A 16 -10.87 7.79 0.04
N ILE A 17 -11.88 7.19 -0.57
CA ILE A 17 -11.79 5.84 -1.16
C ILE A 17 -10.90 5.82 -2.40
N ASP A 18 -11.02 6.82 -3.26
CA ASP A 18 -10.15 6.93 -4.43
C ASP A 18 -8.68 7.11 -4.01
N ARG A 19 -8.44 7.91 -2.95
CA ARG A 19 -7.10 8.05 -2.36
C ARG A 19 -6.60 6.75 -1.74
N PHE A 20 -7.47 6.00 -1.08
CA PHE A 20 -7.13 4.69 -0.51
C PHE A 20 -6.76 3.68 -1.60
N LYS A 21 -7.59 3.55 -2.64
CA LYS A 21 -7.30 2.68 -3.80
C LYS A 21 -5.96 3.03 -4.45
N LEU A 22 -5.68 4.32 -4.64
CA LEU A 22 -4.41 4.77 -5.21
C LEU A 22 -3.22 4.34 -4.34
N LYS A 23 -3.32 4.50 -3.01
CA LYS A 23 -2.29 4.05 -2.07
C LYS A 23 -2.08 2.53 -2.13
N SER A 24 -3.15 1.74 -2.17
CA SER A 24 -3.06 0.27 -2.25
C SER A 24 -2.44 -0.19 -3.56
N VAL A 25 -2.79 0.44 -4.70
CA VAL A 25 -2.17 0.14 -6.00
C VAL A 25 -0.67 0.44 -5.95
N LEU A 26 -0.29 1.61 -5.43
CA LEU A 26 1.13 1.99 -5.31
C LEU A 26 1.90 1.03 -4.39
N ALA A 27 1.32 0.65 -3.25
CA ALA A 27 1.91 -0.31 -2.33
C ALA A 27 2.13 -1.69 -2.99
N ALA A 28 1.15 -2.16 -3.76
CA ALA A 28 1.26 -3.39 -4.52
C ALA A 28 2.38 -3.31 -5.58
N THR A 29 2.44 -2.21 -6.35
CA THR A 29 3.50 -1.99 -7.35
C THR A 29 4.89 -2.00 -6.71
N ILE A 30 5.09 -1.26 -5.61
CA ILE A 30 6.37 -1.23 -4.89
C ILE A 30 6.74 -2.63 -4.37
N LYS A 31 5.77 -3.38 -3.85
CA LYS A 31 6.00 -4.76 -3.38
C LYS A 31 6.44 -5.67 -4.53
N THR A 32 5.79 -5.58 -5.68
CA THR A 32 6.10 -6.37 -6.87
C THR A 32 7.49 -6.03 -7.40
N GLU A 33 7.83 -4.75 -7.55
CA GLU A 33 9.15 -4.33 -8.04
C GLU A 33 10.27 -4.73 -7.08
N ARG A 34 10.07 -4.57 -5.77
CA ARG A 34 11.00 -5.08 -4.75
C ARG A 34 11.26 -6.58 -4.92
N GLN A 35 10.19 -7.37 -5.13
CA GLN A 35 10.31 -8.82 -5.34
C GLN A 35 11.03 -9.15 -6.66
N ARG A 36 10.74 -8.42 -7.75
CA ARG A 36 11.41 -8.60 -9.05
C ARG A 36 12.91 -8.36 -8.97
N GLN A 37 13.33 -7.37 -8.18
CA GLN A 37 14.73 -7.01 -7.98
C GLN A 37 15.41 -7.85 -6.89
N ALA A 38 14.74 -8.86 -6.34
CA ALA A 38 15.20 -9.68 -5.22
C ALA A 38 15.61 -8.88 -3.96
N PHE A 39 15.14 -7.63 -3.83
CA PHE A 39 15.40 -6.79 -2.67
C PHE A 39 14.67 -7.34 -1.45
N SER A 40 15.35 -7.49 -0.33
CA SER A 40 14.72 -7.74 0.96
C SER A 40 13.96 -6.48 1.44
N GLN A 41 13.06 -6.67 2.41
CA GLN A 41 12.40 -5.53 3.05
C GLN A 41 13.38 -4.65 3.83
N GLN A 42 14.48 -5.22 4.33
CA GLN A 42 15.50 -4.49 5.06
C GLN A 42 16.31 -3.60 4.10
N GLU A 43 16.77 -4.16 2.98
CA GLU A 43 17.51 -3.39 1.97
C GLU A 43 16.68 -2.24 1.39
N LEU A 44 15.38 -2.43 1.18
CA LEU A 44 14.50 -1.34 0.76
C LEU A 44 14.38 -0.28 1.86
N ALA A 45 14.27 -0.69 3.13
CA ALA A 45 14.17 0.21 4.26
C ALA A 45 15.45 1.05 4.42
N ASP A 46 16.61 0.40 4.29
CA ASP A 46 17.93 1.03 4.35
C ASP A 46 18.12 2.02 3.19
N ALA A 47 17.72 1.65 1.96
CA ALA A 47 17.82 2.50 0.77
C ALA A 47 17.01 3.81 0.89
N ILE A 48 15.88 3.80 1.62
CA ILE A 48 15.05 4.98 1.81
C ILE A 48 15.23 5.64 3.18
N GLY A 49 16.18 5.17 4.00
CA GLY A 49 16.45 5.70 5.34
C GLY A 49 15.27 5.57 6.30
N LYS A 50 14.49 4.49 6.18
CA LYS A 50 13.32 4.23 7.05
C LYS A 50 13.49 2.92 7.82
N PRO A 51 12.83 2.76 8.97
CA PRO A 51 12.78 1.48 9.65
C PRO A 51 12.06 0.39 8.83
N LYS A 52 12.46 -0.87 8.99
CA LYS A 52 11.83 -2.03 8.34
C LYS A 52 10.32 -2.13 8.60
N PHE A 53 9.86 -1.76 9.79
CA PHE A 53 8.42 -1.80 10.11
C PHE A 53 7.61 -0.81 9.25
N THR A 54 8.21 0.28 8.76
CA THR A 54 7.57 1.23 7.84
C THR A 54 7.28 0.57 6.50
N ILE A 55 8.21 -0.24 5.98
CA ILE A 55 8.00 -1.02 4.76
C ILE A 55 6.86 -2.03 4.96
N LYS A 56 6.81 -2.67 6.13
CA LYS A 56 5.74 -3.60 6.48
C LYS A 56 4.37 -2.91 6.54
N ALA A 57 4.29 -1.70 7.08
CA ALA A 57 3.06 -0.91 7.13
C ALA A 57 2.55 -0.52 5.73
N ILE A 58 3.46 -0.20 4.81
CA ILE A 58 3.10 0.12 3.41
C ILE A 58 2.45 -1.08 2.72
N PHE A 59 2.95 -2.30 2.95
CA PHE A 59 2.46 -3.50 2.24
C PHE A 59 1.23 -4.18 2.87
N ILE A 60 0.83 -3.80 4.08
CA ILE A 60 -0.34 -4.34 4.80
C ILE A 60 -1.59 -3.44 4.60
N SER A 61 -1.40 -2.23 4.09
CA SER A 61 -2.46 -1.26 3.74
C SER A 61 -3.12 -1.59 2.40
#